data_AF-A0A7S1F2S0-F1
#
_entry.id   AF-A0A7S1F2S0-F1
#
_cell.length_a   1.000
_cell.length_b   1.000
_cell.length_c   1.000
_cell.angle_alpha   90.00
_cell.angle_beta   90.00
_cell.angle_gamma   90.00
#
_symmetry.space_group_name_H-M   'P 1'
#
loop_
_entity.id
_entity.type
_entity.pdbx_description
1 polymer ?
#
loop_
_entity_poly.entity_id
_entity_poly.type
_entity_poly.pdbx_seq_one_letter_code
_entity_poly.pdbx_strand_id
1 'polypeptide(L)'
;FTGMMGAWLVGPRLGRFDSMGNPVDMPGHSVVLTVLGTVLLWFGWYGFNPGSVLVIANATSGEVAARAAVTTTLSGAAGGLTCLVNAWRRNKAWDLVSLCNGVLVGFV
;
A
#
# COMPACT_ATOMS: atom_id res chain seq x y z
N PHE A 1 -1.87 8.77 -11.64
CA PHE A 1 -1.30 8.99 -12.99
C PHE A 1 -0.33 10.16 -13.06
N THR A 2 -0.57 11.29 -12.39
CA THR A 2 0.38 12.42 -12.32
C THR A 2 1.79 12.00 -11.88
N GLY A 3 1.92 11.13 -10.87
CA GLY A 3 3.21 10.59 -10.44
C GLY A 3 3.97 9.81 -11.53
N MET A 4 3.25 9.07 -12.39
CA MET A 4 3.85 8.35 -13.53
C MET A 4 4.36 9.33 -14.60
N MET A 5 3.56 10.36 -14.92
CA MET A 5 3.98 11.41 -15.87
C MET A 5 5.19 12.19 -15.35
N GLY A 6 5.20 12.54 -14.06
CA GLY A 6 6.37 13.18 -13.44
C GLY A 6 7.63 12.31 -13.52
N ALA A 7 7.51 11.01 -13.23
CA ALA A 7 8.62 10.08 -13.34
C ALA A 7 9.13 9.93 -14.79
N TRP A 8 8.24 9.92 -15.78
CA TRP A 8 8.62 9.87 -17.19
C TRP A 8 9.34 11.14 -17.65
N LEU A 9 8.86 12.32 -17.24
CA LEU A 9 9.45 13.61 -17.60
C LEU A 9 10.82 13.86 -16.94
N VAL A 10 10.96 13.52 -15.65
CA VAL A 10 12.23 13.68 -14.91
C VAL A 10 13.26 12.64 -15.34
N GLY A 11 12.81 11.44 -15.70
CA GLY A 11 13.66 10.31 -16.04
C GLY A 11 14.15 9.51 -14.83
N PRO A 12 14.89 8.41 -15.07
CA PRO A 12 15.33 7.50 -14.01
C PRO A 12 16.45 8.09 -13.14
N ARG A 13 16.52 7.63 -11.89
CA ARG A 13 17.62 8.00 -10.98
C ARG A 13 18.96 7.46 -11.49
N LEU A 14 20.04 8.16 -11.18
CA LEU A 14 21.41 7.68 -11.45
C LEU A 14 21.63 6.31 -10.79
N GLY A 15 22.17 5.37 -11.55
CA GLY A 15 22.41 3.99 -11.09
C GLY A 15 21.16 3.10 -11.02
N ARG A 16 19.98 3.56 -11.46
CA ARG A 16 18.77 2.71 -11.53
C ARG A 16 18.92 1.57 -12.55
N PHE A 17 19.68 1.80 -13.61
CA PHE A 17 19.92 0.84 -14.68
C PHE A 17 21.43 0.67 -14.91
N ASP A 18 21.86 -0.57 -15.18
CA ASP A 18 23.25 -0.88 -15.52
C ASP A 18 23.60 -0.44 -16.95
N SER A 19 24.86 -0.64 -17.38
CA SER A 19 25.31 -0.31 -18.74
C SER A 19 24.63 -1.11 -19.85
N MET A 20 23.96 -2.21 -19.50
CA MET A 20 23.20 -3.07 -20.41
C MET A 20 21.69 -2.73 -20.37
N GLY A 21 21.28 -1.75 -19.56
CA GLY A 21 19.90 -1.32 -19.38
C GLY A 21 19.09 -2.17 -18.40
N ASN A 22 19.70 -3.12 -17.68
CA ASN A 22 18.98 -3.95 -16.71
C ASN A 22 18.68 -3.15 -15.43
N PRO A 23 17.50 -3.36 -14.80
CA PRO A 23 17.18 -2.73 -13.52
C PRO A 23 18.14 -3.18 -12.40
N VAL A 24 18.67 -2.22 -11.64
CA VAL A 24 19.48 -2.46 -10.45
C VAL A 24 18.65 -2.15 -9.20
N ASP A 25 18.55 -3.12 -8.29
CA ASP A 25 17.79 -2.96 -7.05
C ASP A 25 18.41 -1.88 -6.14
N MET A 26 17.56 -0.96 -5.69
CA MET A 26 17.92 0.11 -4.76
C MET A 26 17.21 -0.14 -3.43
N PRO A 27 17.88 -0.68 -2.41
CA PRO A 27 17.25 -1.03 -1.15
C PRO A 27 16.74 0.21 -0.42
N GLY A 28 15.64 0.03 0.32
CA GLY A 28 15.07 1.09 1.17
C GLY A 28 15.98 1.40 2.36
N HIS A 29 15.91 2.65 2.84
CA HIS A 29 16.79 3.12 3.91
C HIS A 29 16.46 2.52 5.29
N SER A 30 15.19 2.20 5.57
CA SER A 30 14.74 1.69 6.87
C SER A 30 13.39 0.98 6.74
N VAL A 31 13.38 -0.31 7.03
CA VAL A 31 12.16 -1.13 7.03
C VAL A 31 11.25 -0.75 8.21
N VAL A 32 11.82 -0.37 9.35
CA VAL A 32 11.06 0.03 10.55
C VAL A 32 10.20 1.26 10.26
N LEU A 33 10.76 2.26 9.57
CA LEU A 33 10.00 3.46 9.18
C LEU A 33 8.91 3.14 8.17
N THR A 34 9.14 2.21 7.23
CA THR A 34 8.11 1.76 6.28
C THR A 34 6.93 1.09 7.00
N VAL A 35 7.22 0.21 7.97
CA VAL A 35 6.18 -0.44 8.78
C VAL A 35 5.41 0.59 9.60
N LEU A 36 6.11 1.51 10.28
CA LEU A 36 5.47 2.59 11.04
C LEU A 36 4.56 3.44 10.15
N GLY A 37 5.05 3.86 8.99
CA GLY A 37 4.26 4.61 8.00
C GLY A 37 3.03 3.84 7.54
N THR A 38 3.15 2.53 7.30
CA THR A 38 2.03 1.69 6.88
C THR A 38 0.96 1.56 7.97
N VAL A 39 1.36 1.44 9.24
CA VAL A 39 0.42 1.42 10.38
C VAL A 39 -0.32 2.75 10.53
N LEU A 40 0.41 3.87 10.41
CA LEU A 40 -0.19 5.20 10.44
C LEU A 40 -1.17 5.43 9.28
N LEU A 41 -0.81 4.97 8.08
CA LEU A 41 -1.69 5.02 6.92
C LEU A 41 -2.93 4.14 7.13
N TRP A 42 -2.78 2.90 7.61
CA TRP A 42 -3.93 2.03 7.93
C TRP A 42 -4.90 2.75 8.88
N PHE A 43 -4.39 3.33 9.96
CA PHE A 43 -5.21 4.13 10.87
C PHE A 43 -5.90 5.29 10.15
N GLY A 44 -5.16 6.05 9.33
CA GLY A 44 -5.72 7.15 8.53
C GLY A 44 -6.80 6.70 7.55
N TRP A 45 -6.69 5.48 7.00
CA TRP A 45 -7.67 4.92 6.07
C TRP A 45 -9.03 4.62 6.70
N TYR A 46 -9.08 4.40 8.02
CA TYR A 46 -10.34 4.40 8.76
C TYR A 46 -10.98 5.79 8.86
N GLY A 47 -10.21 6.87 8.82
CA GLY A 47 -10.78 8.21 8.66
C GLY A 47 -11.30 8.44 7.23
N PHE A 48 -10.59 7.89 6.24
CA PHE A 48 -10.86 8.11 4.83
C PHE A 48 -12.08 7.32 4.32
N ASN A 49 -12.07 5.98 4.48
CA ASN A 49 -13.07 5.11 3.89
C ASN A 49 -14.44 5.19 4.57
N PRO A 50 -14.62 4.80 5.84
CA PRO A 50 -15.93 4.90 6.49
C PRO A 50 -16.30 6.36 6.79
N GLY A 51 -15.32 7.26 6.97
CA GLY A 51 -15.59 8.70 7.13
C GLY A 51 -16.16 9.37 5.87
N SER A 52 -16.00 8.76 4.68
CA SER A 52 -16.63 9.24 3.44
C SER A 52 -18.18 9.16 3.45
N VAL A 53 -18.77 8.54 4.48
CA VAL A 53 -20.23 8.59 4.72
C VAL A 53 -20.68 10.01 5.17
N LEU A 54 -19.75 10.86 5.62
CA LEU A 54 -19.93 12.26 6.04
C LEU A 54 -20.78 12.47 7.30
N VAL A 55 -21.90 11.77 7.44
CA VAL A 55 -22.79 11.88 8.60
C VAL A 55 -23.49 10.55 8.89
N ILE A 56 -23.54 10.16 10.16
CA ILE A 56 -24.31 9.01 10.64
C ILE A 56 -25.59 9.57 11.25
N ALA A 57 -26.62 9.76 10.42
CA ALA A 57 -27.90 10.35 10.81
C ALA A 57 -28.97 9.29 11.15
N ASN A 58 -28.82 8.08 10.65
CA ASN A 58 -29.75 6.96 10.84
C ASN A 58 -29.03 5.61 10.81
N ALA A 59 -29.76 4.54 11.15
CA ALA A 59 -29.22 3.18 11.20
C ALA A 59 -28.59 2.74 9.87
N THR A 60 -29.20 3.09 8.74
CA THR A 60 -28.69 2.75 7.40
C THR A 60 -27.34 3.42 7.12
N SER A 61 -27.19 4.71 7.41
CA SER A 61 -25.90 5.41 7.27
C SER A 61 -24.82 4.84 8.20
N GLY A 62 -25.19 4.41 9.41
CA GLY A 62 -24.29 3.74 10.35
C GLY A 62 -23.83 2.37 9.84
N GLU A 63 -24.75 1.60 9.26
CA GLU A 63 -24.43 0.29 8.65
C GLU A 63 -23.46 0.43 7.47
N VAL A 64 -23.65 1.44 6.62
CA VAL A 64 -22.72 1.71 5.51
C VAL A 64 -21.32 2.06 6.02
N ALA A 65 -21.21 2.92 7.04
CA ALA A 65 -19.93 3.27 7.65
C ALA A 65 -19.25 2.04 8.30
N ALA A 66 -20.02 1.23 9.03
CA ALA A 66 -19.50 0.01 9.64
C ALA A 66 -19.01 -0.99 8.59
N ARG A 67 -19.79 -1.20 7.52
CA ARG A 67 -19.40 -2.08 6.41
C ARG A 67 -18.14 -1.58 5.72
N ALA A 68 -18.05 -0.28 5.46
CA ALA A 68 -16.86 0.34 4.88
C ALA A 68 -15.61 0.11 5.76
N ALA A 69 -15.73 0.29 7.08
CA ALA A 69 -14.64 0.04 8.03
C ALA A 69 -14.16 -1.43 7.99
N VAL A 70 -15.08 -2.40 7.99
CA VAL A 70 -14.76 -3.83 7.90
C VAL A 70 -14.08 -4.15 6.56
N THR A 71 -14.64 -3.67 5.44
CA THR A 71 -14.07 -3.91 4.11
C THR A 71 -12.69 -3.28 3.93
N THR A 72 -12.40 -2.16 4.61
CA THR A 72 -11.08 -1.51 4.59
C THR A 72 -10.01 -2.42 5.19
N THR A 73 -10.29 -3.04 6.34
CA THR A 73 -9.35 -3.95 6.99
C THR A 73 -9.20 -5.26 6.24
N LEU A 74 -10.31 -5.80 5.71
CA LEU A 74 -10.25 -7.03 4.93
C LEU A 74 -9.47 -6.85 3.62
N SER A 75 -9.68 -5.74 2.90
CA SER A 75 -8.98 -5.45 1.66
C SER A 75 -7.49 -5.21 1.87
N GLY A 76 -7.10 -4.42 2.87
CA GLY A 76 -5.70 -4.24 3.26
C GLY A 76 -5.02 -5.54 3.68
N ALA A 77 -5.67 -6.35 4.53
CA ALA A 77 -5.13 -7.63 4.97
C ALA A 77 -4.97 -8.62 3.80
N ALA A 78 -5.96 -8.70 2.91
CA ALA A 78 -5.90 -9.54 1.73
C ALA A 78 -4.78 -9.11 0.78
N GLY A 79 -4.67 -7.82 0.47
CA GLY A 79 -3.59 -7.27 -0.37
C GLY A 79 -2.20 -7.54 0.20
N GLY A 80 -2.03 -7.34 1.51
CA GLY A 80 -0.78 -7.62 2.23
C GLY A 80 -0.40 -9.10 2.18
N LEU A 81 -1.33 -10.00 2.48
CA LEU A 81 -1.11 -11.45 2.43
C LEU A 81 -0.81 -11.94 1.02
N THR A 82 -1.55 -11.48 0.01
CA THR A 82 -1.31 -11.86 -1.38
C THR A 82 0.08 -11.44 -1.84
N CYS A 83 0.51 -10.21 -1.54
CA CYS A 83 1.84 -9.74 -1.89
C CYS A 83 2.94 -10.49 -1.13
N LEU A 84 2.74 -10.75 0.17
CA LEU A 84 3.69 -11.51 0.98
C LEU A 84 3.88 -12.93 0.43
N VAL A 85 2.79 -13.64 0.11
CA VAL A 85 2.84 -14.99 -0.45
C VAL A 85 3.48 -14.98 -1.85
N ASN A 86 3.17 -13.98 -2.68
CA ASN A 86 3.80 -13.83 -4.00
C ASN A 86 5.30 -13.56 -3.90
N ALA A 87 5.72 -12.69 -2.98
CA ALA A 87 7.13 -12.40 -2.71
C ALA A 87 7.86 -13.66 -2.23
N TRP A 88 7.27 -14.41 -1.30
CA TRP A 88 7.83 -15.67 -0.83
C TRP A 88 7.96 -16.71 -1.95
N ARG A 89 6.97 -16.81 -2.86
CA ARG A 89 7.05 -17.75 -4.00
C ARG A 89 8.23 -17.45 -4.93
N ARG A 90 8.51 -16.16 -5.18
CA ARG A 90 9.57 -15.70 -6.09
C ARG A 90 10.95 -15.73 -5.43
N ASN A 91 11.06 -15.18 -4.22
CA ASN A 91 12.33 -14.90 -3.57
C ASN A 91 12.70 -15.93 -2.50
N LYS A 92 11.79 -16.87 -2.17
CA LYS A 92 11.91 -17.85 -1.08
C LYS A 92 12.15 -17.25 0.30
N ALA A 93 11.86 -15.96 0.46
CA ALA A 93 12.01 -15.20 1.68
C ALA A 93 10.76 -14.37 1.97
N TRP A 94 10.45 -14.18 3.24
CA TRP A 94 9.35 -13.33 3.68
C TRP A 94 9.81 -11.87 3.65
N ASP A 95 9.35 -11.11 2.65
CA ASP A 95 9.68 -9.69 2.50
C ASP A 95 8.60 -8.79 3.11
N LEU A 96 8.98 -8.09 4.19
CA LEU A 96 8.12 -7.13 4.89
C LEU A 96 7.79 -5.91 4.03
N VAL A 97 8.68 -5.47 3.13
CA VAL A 97 8.43 -4.31 2.29
C VAL A 97 7.36 -4.64 1.26
N SER A 98 7.42 -5.83 0.65
CA SER A 98 6.34 -6.34 -0.22
C SER A 98 5.00 -6.46 0.50
N LEU A 99 4.99 -6.91 1.76
CA LEU A 99 3.75 -6.94 2.56
C LEU A 99 3.18 -5.54 2.78
N CYS A 100 4.02 -4.59 3.21
CA CYS A 100 3.58 -3.21 3.45
C CYS A 100 3.01 -2.57 2.18
N ASN A 101 3.69 -2.73 1.05
CA ASN A 101 3.18 -2.27 -0.24
C ASN A 101 1.86 -2.95 -0.62
N GLY A 102 1.72 -4.26 -0.36
CA GLY A 102 0.48 -4.99 -0.59
C GLY A 102 -0.69 -4.50 0.25
N VAL A 103 -0.44 -4.13 1.51
CA VAL A 103 -1.46 -3.52 2.37
C VAL A 103 -1.95 -2.20 1.78
N LEU A 104 -1.03 -1.34 1.32
CA LEU A 104 -1.38 -0.07 0.69
C LEU A 104 -2.13 -0.25 -0.62
N VAL A 105 -1.76 -1.24 -1.44
CA VAL A 105 -2.50 -1.60 -2.66
C VAL A 105 -3.91 -2.08 -2.31
N GLY A 106 -4.10 -2.80 -1.20
CA GLY A 106 -5.42 -3.24 -0.76
C GLY A 106 -6.35 -2.09 -0.37
N PHE A 107 -5.80 -0.94 0.03
CA PHE A 107 -6.59 0.23 0.44
C PHE A 107 -7.00 1.17 -0.69
N VAL A 108 -6.39 1.04 -1.89
CA VAL A 108 -6.54 1.93 -3.04
C VAL A 108 -7.32 1.24 -4.15
#